data_AF-A0A6S7BKR9-F1
#
_entry.id   AF-A0A6S7BKR9-F1
#
_cell.length_a   1.000
_cell.length_b   1.000
_cell.length_c   1.000
_cell.angle_alpha   90.00
_cell.angle_beta   90.00
_cell.angle_gamma   90.00
#
_symmetry.space_group_name_H-M   'P 1'
#
loop_
_entity.id
_entity.type
_entity.pdbx_description
1 polymer ?
#
loop_
_entity_poly.entity_id
_entity_poly.type
_entity_poly.pdbx_seq_one_letter_code
_entity_poly.pdbx_strand_id
1 'polypeptide(L)'
;MVSRQAATGFSGMGNLKATVIQEANRYCMNNGQHLQVVHTSESQPPYVLGNYPRIELQFMCLTANDPELKRPQLKKDADTVIELRQ
;
A
#
# COMPACT_ATOMS: atom_id res chain seq x y z
N MET A 1 -7.93 -6.85 -0.81
CA MET A 1 -7.89 -5.70 0.13
C MET A 1 -7.89 -6.24 1.55
N VAL A 2 -7.12 -5.63 2.46
CA VAL A 2 -7.11 -5.93 3.90
C VAL A 2 -7.33 -4.62 4.65
N SER A 3 -8.09 -4.68 5.75
CA SER A 3 -8.37 -3.54 6.62
C SER A 3 -8.08 -3.93 8.06
N ARG A 4 -7.35 -3.08 8.81
CA ARG A 4 -7.12 -3.25 10.24
C ARG A 4 -7.40 -1.95 10.97
N GLN A 5 -7.96 -2.08 12.16
CA GLN A 5 -8.28 -0.98 13.06
C GLN A 5 -7.63 -1.27 14.41
N ALA A 6 -7.03 -0.26 15.02
CA ALA A 6 -6.43 -0.35 16.34
C ALA A 6 -7.47 -0.08 17.45
N ALA A 7 -7.20 -0.60 18.64
CA ALA A 7 -7.97 -0.33 19.84
C ALA A 7 -7.56 1.00 20.52
N THR A 8 -8.34 1.45 21.50
CA THR A 8 -7.98 2.58 22.38
C THR A 8 -6.60 2.39 23.02
N GLY A 9 -5.80 3.46 23.08
CA GLY A 9 -4.47 3.42 23.71
C GLY A 9 -3.35 2.89 22.80
N PHE A 10 -3.63 2.66 21.52
CA PHE A 10 -2.64 2.23 20.54
C PHE A 10 -1.57 3.31 20.29
N SER A 11 -0.31 2.88 20.30
CA SER A 11 0.85 3.78 20.38
C SER A 11 1.50 4.15 19.05
N GLY A 12 1.02 3.67 17.88
CA GLY A 12 1.57 4.14 16.60
C GLY A 12 1.14 3.44 15.32
N MET A 13 0.75 4.23 14.32
CA MET A 13 0.27 3.79 13.00
C MET A 13 1.28 2.90 12.23
N GLY A 14 2.59 3.08 12.46
CA GLY A 14 3.62 2.28 11.80
C GLY A 14 3.49 0.78 12.06
N ASN A 15 3.16 0.39 13.30
CA ASN A 15 2.95 -1.02 13.64
C ASN A 15 1.71 -1.58 12.93
N LEU A 16 0.62 -0.80 12.88
CA LEU A 16 -0.60 -1.21 12.20
C LEU A 16 -0.35 -1.40 10.70
N LYS A 17 0.44 -0.51 10.08
CA LYS A 17 0.82 -0.59 8.67
C LYS A 17 1.65 -1.83 8.39
N ALA A 18 2.65 -2.11 9.22
CA ALA A 18 3.47 -3.31 9.10
C ALA A 18 2.62 -4.58 9.20
N THR A 19 1.70 -4.64 10.16
CA THR A 19 0.78 -5.79 10.31
C THR A 19 -0.08 -6.01 9.08
N VAL A 20 -0.68 -4.95 8.53
CA VAL A 20 -1.53 -5.05 7.33
C VAL A 20 -0.73 -5.51 6.11
N ILE A 21 0.49 -4.99 5.93
CA ILE A 21 1.40 -5.40 4.85
C ILE A 21 1.81 -6.87 5.02
N GLN A 22 2.18 -7.30 6.23
CA GLN A 22 2.54 -8.69 6.51
C GLN A 22 1.38 -9.64 6.24
N GLU A 23 0.16 -9.27 6.60
CA GLU A 23 -1.04 -10.06 6.33
C GLU A 23 -1.31 -10.19 4.83
N ALA A 24 -1.26 -9.07 4.10
CA ALA A 24 -1.40 -9.08 2.64
C ALA A 24 -0.30 -9.91 1.97
N ASN A 25 0.95 -9.81 2.44
CA ASN A 25 2.06 -10.59 1.93
C ASN A 25 1.85 -12.08 2.17
N ARG A 26 1.45 -12.47 3.39
CA ARG A 26 1.16 -13.86 3.72
C ARG A 26 0.03 -14.42 2.86
N TYR A 27 -1.00 -13.63 2.60
CA TYR A 27 -2.08 -14.01 1.70
C TYR A 27 -1.57 -14.31 0.27
N CYS A 28 -0.71 -13.45 -0.29
CA CYS A 28 -0.14 -13.69 -1.62
C CYS A 28 0.85 -14.87 -1.64
N MET A 29 1.68 -15.01 -0.60
CA MET A 29 2.64 -16.11 -0.48
C MET A 29 1.96 -17.48 -0.39
N ASN A 30 0.82 -17.57 0.29
CA ASN A 30 0.02 -18.80 0.34
C ASN A 30 -0.46 -19.26 -1.05
N ASN A 31 -0.55 -18.34 -2.00
CA ASN A 31 -0.91 -18.60 -3.39
C ASN A 31 0.32 -18.70 -4.32
N GLY A 32 1.55 -18.68 -3.79
CA GLY A 32 2.78 -18.72 -4.59
C GLY A 32 3.05 -17.43 -5.37
N GLN A 33 2.48 -16.31 -4.93
CA GLN A 33 2.55 -15.01 -5.61
C GLN A 33 3.28 -13.98 -4.74
N HIS A 34 3.66 -12.86 -5.37
CA HIS A 34 4.30 -11.72 -4.73
C HIS A 34 3.28 -10.61 -4.44
N LEU A 35 3.45 -9.93 -3.32
CA LEU A 35 2.65 -8.78 -2.96
C LEU A 35 3.06 -7.55 -3.78
N GLN A 36 2.09 -6.93 -4.45
CA GLN A 36 2.22 -5.59 -5.02
C GLN A 36 1.21 -4.67 -4.34
N VAL A 37 1.69 -3.64 -3.64
CA VAL A 37 0.83 -2.62 -3.03
C VAL A 37 0.33 -1.68 -4.12
N VAL A 38 -1.00 -1.50 -4.20
CA VAL A 38 -1.67 -0.60 -5.14
C VAL A 38 -1.98 0.73 -4.48
N HIS A 39 -2.58 0.68 -3.30
CA HIS A 39 -2.99 1.88 -2.58
C HIS A 39 -3.03 1.60 -1.08
N THR A 40 -2.65 2.59 -0.28
CA THR A 40 -2.78 2.56 1.18
C THR A 40 -3.57 3.78 1.60
N SER A 41 -4.66 3.57 2.33
CA SER A 41 -5.44 4.63 2.95
C SER A 41 -5.33 4.50 4.46
N GLU A 42 -5.06 5.61 5.14
CA GLU A 42 -4.89 5.67 6.58
C GLU A 42 -5.88 6.71 7.12
N SER A 43 -6.60 6.36 8.20
CA SER A 43 -7.44 7.32 8.91
C SER A 43 -6.56 8.45 9.44
N GLN A 44 -7.00 9.70 9.31
CA GLN A 44 -6.26 10.84 9.83
C GLN A 44 -6.77 11.24 11.23
N PRO A 45 -5.88 11.73 12.12
CA PRO A 45 -6.28 12.31 13.39
C PRO A 45 -7.13 13.59 13.17
N PRO A 46 -7.97 14.00 14.15
CA PRO A 46 -8.05 13.48 15.51
C PRO A 46 -8.89 12.20 15.67
N TYR A 47 -8.36 11.23 16.43
CA TYR A 47 -9.01 9.95 16.75
C TYR A 47 -9.96 10.09 17.95
N VAL A 48 -10.96 10.96 17.80
CA VAL A 48 -11.95 11.29 18.85
C VAL A 48 -13.33 10.75 18.47
N LEU A 49 -14.22 10.60 19.46
CA LEU A 49 -15.63 10.23 19.25
C LEU A 49 -15.83 8.89 18.49
N GLY A 50 -14.98 7.89 18.75
CA GLY A 50 -15.08 6.58 18.10
C GLY A 50 -14.43 6.49 16.72
N ASN A 51 -13.75 7.55 16.26
CA ASN A 51 -12.79 7.43 15.15
C ASN A 51 -11.50 6.80 15.68
N TYR A 52 -11.18 5.60 15.21
CA TYR A 52 -10.00 4.85 15.62
C TYR A 52 -8.96 4.81 14.50
N PRO A 53 -7.67 4.71 14.85
CA PRO A 53 -6.63 4.51 13.85
C PRO A 53 -6.92 3.27 13.01
N ARG A 54 -7.09 3.45 11.70
CA ARG A 54 -7.46 2.43 10.73
C ARG A 54 -6.60 2.55 9.48
N ILE A 55 -6.23 1.40 8.93
CA ILE A 55 -5.50 1.30 7.67
C ILE A 55 -6.24 0.35 6.75
N GLU A 56 -6.42 0.79 5.51
CA GLU A 56 -6.91 -0.03 4.40
C GLU A 56 -5.80 -0.16 3.36
N LEU A 57 -5.45 -1.41 3.04
CA LEU A 57 -4.45 -1.75 2.04
C LEU A 57 -5.13 -2.44 0.85
N GLN A 58 -5.05 -1.78 -0.30
CA GLN A 58 -5.37 -2.37 -1.58
C GLN A 58 -4.08 -2.90 -2.21
N PHE A 59 -4.13 -4.17 -2.60
CA PHE A 59 -2.96 -4.88 -3.11
C PHE A 59 -3.39 -5.90 -4.16
N MET A 60 -2.42 -6.29 -4.98
CA MET A 60 -2.52 -7.37 -5.95
C MET A 60 -1.53 -8.46 -5.56
N CYS A 61 -1.89 -9.70 -5.83
CA CYS A 61 -0.96 -10.82 -5.80
C CYS A 61 -0.55 -11.11 -7.24
N LEU A 62 0.72 -10.92 -7.54
CA LEU A 62 1.27 -11.02 -8.89
C LEU A 62 2.25 -12.18 -8.98
N THR A 63 2.37 -12.81 -10.15
CA THR A 63 3.40 -13.82 -10.37
C THR A 63 4.78 -13.17 -10.54
N ALA A 64 5.86 -13.94 -10.39
CA ALA A 64 7.23 -13.42 -10.54
C ALA A 64 7.50 -12.82 -11.93
N ASN A 65 6.78 -13.27 -12.96
CA ASN A 65 6.91 -12.81 -14.33
C ASN A 65 5.90 -11.72 -14.70
N ASP A 66 5.11 -11.24 -13.75
CA ASP A 66 4.11 -10.22 -14.00
C ASP A 66 4.77 -8.85 -14.27
N PRO A 67 4.48 -8.18 -15.41
CA PRO A 67 5.02 -6.86 -15.71
C PRO A 67 4.66 -5.80 -14.67
N GLU A 68 3.51 -5.91 -14.00
CA GLU A 68 3.07 -4.95 -12.98
C GLU A 68 3.93 -5.02 -11.71
N LEU A 69 4.62 -6.14 -11.46
CA LEU A 69 5.60 -6.26 -10.36
C LEU A 69 6.87 -5.44 -10.62
N LYS A 70 7.17 -5.15 -11.90
CA LYS A 70 8.35 -4.40 -12.34
C LYS A 70 8.03 -2.93 -12.63
N ARG A 71 6.76 -2.54 -12.55
CA ARG A 71 6.30 -1.22 -12.99
C ARG A 71 6.80 -0.13 -12.05
N PRO A 72 7.60 0.84 -12.53
CA PRO A 72 7.93 2.01 -11.74
C PRO A 72 6.69 2.87 -11.54
N GLN A 73 6.47 3.36 -10.33
CA GLN A 73 5.36 4.27 -10.05
C GLN A 73 5.59 5.60 -10.79
N LEU A 74 4.69 5.90 -11.72
CA LEU A 74 4.77 7.04 -12.61
C LEU A 74 4.68 8.36 -11.82
N LYS A 75 5.56 9.29 -12.17
CA LYS A 75 5.47 10.70 -11.75
C LYS A 75 4.74 11.49 -12.82
N LYS A 76 4.20 12.66 -12.46
CA LYS A 76 3.50 13.55 -13.39
C LYS A 76 4.43 14.21 -14.42
N ASP A 77 5.73 14.17 -14.16
CA ASP A 77 6.74 14.82 -14.99
C ASP A 77 7.11 13.96 -16.20
N ALA A 78 7.51 14.62 -17.29
CA ALA A 78 7.92 13.93 -18.51
C ALA A 78 9.28 13.25 -18.31
N ASP A 79 9.33 11.94 -18.61
CA ASP A 79 10.56 11.13 -18.54
C ASP A 79 11.55 11.46 -19.67
N THR A 80 11.08 12.11 -20.73
CA THR A 80 11.92 12.62 -21.83
C THR A 80 11.27 13.86 -22.45
N VAL A 81 12.03 14.95 -22.58
CA VAL A 81 11.62 16.18 -23.28
C VAL A 81 12.35 16.24 -24.61
N ILE A 82 11.61 16.29 -25.72
CA ILE A 82 12.18 16.43 -27.07
C ILE A 82 12.33 17.92 -27.36
N GLU A 83 13.56 18.44 -27.37
CA GLU A 83 13.86 19.80 -27.81
C GLU A 83 14.15 19.82 -29.32
N LEU A 84 13.35 20.58 -30.08
CA LEU A 84 13.62 20.87 -31.48
C LEU A 84 14.59 22.06 -31.57
N ARG A 85 15.82 21.80 -31.99
CA ARG A 85 16.76 22.88 -32.32
C ARG A 85 16.48 23.39 -33.74
N GLN A 86 16.19 24.68 -33.85
CA GLN A 86 16.07 25.43 -35.11
C GLN A 86 17.44 25.78 -35.66
#